data_AF-A0A1M5CZU8-F1
#
_entry.id   AF-A0A1M5CZU8-F1
#
_cell.length_a   1.000
_cell.length_b   1.000
_cell.length_c   1.000
_cell.angle_alpha   90.00
_cell.angle_beta   90.00
_cell.angle_gamma   90.00
#
_symmetry.space_group_name_H-M   'P 1'
#
loop_
_entity.id
_entity.type
_entity.pdbx_description
1 polymer ?
#
loop_
_entity_poly.entity_id
_entity_poly.type
_entity_poly.pdbx_seq_one_letter_code
_entity_poly.pdbx_strand_id
1 'polypeptide(L)'
;MSGNTFVSSRLDVIASRFNEIEILLQLTEENVSHPARYAALCRSAHVLLVSHVEGIYKDIVKDVIDDLNFNTDFFCNVKKDIFKTHSLHFIHTVENDKSAEKIKEKLWNAFKDCKTQLILEPFLRTDNKNPTPQILEEILKKFGEEHFFRSLIESRLEVVFENNKKLSLKELEKIKRHTTNGVQNFPYTLDKSYFYNFNLPNLGKDKKGLFEEFLNQFLNDRHKIVHGQALDNPKNHTEILESKVKIEILMYAFIICLCHLSNPVALLN
;
A
#
# COMPACT_ATOMS: atom_id res chain seq x y z
N MET A 1 29.72 1.44 -4.12
CA MET A 1 28.49 0.83 -4.67
C MET A 1 27.37 1.78 -4.29
N SER A 2 26.81 2.52 -5.25
CA SER A 2 25.77 3.52 -4.99
C SER A 2 24.52 2.85 -4.43
N GLY A 3 24.11 3.25 -3.23
CA GLY A 3 22.98 2.71 -2.51
C GLY A 3 21.72 2.77 -3.36
N ASN A 4 21.18 1.59 -3.65
CA ASN A 4 19.87 1.45 -4.25
C ASN A 4 19.17 0.33 -3.49
N THR A 5 18.10 0.69 -2.78
CA THR A 5 17.27 -0.27 -2.05
C THR A 5 16.45 -1.13 -3.02
N PHE A 6 15.96 -2.28 -2.55
CA PHE A 6 15.02 -3.08 -3.33
C PHE A 6 13.74 -2.28 -3.61
N VAL A 7 13.26 -1.51 -2.63
CA VAL A 7 12.11 -0.59 -2.81
C VAL A 7 12.36 0.45 -3.90
N SER A 8 13.54 1.08 -3.93
CA SER A 8 13.91 2.06 -4.96
C SER A 8 13.85 1.42 -6.35
N SER A 9 14.40 0.22 -6.50
CA SER A 9 14.37 -0.54 -7.75
C SER A 9 12.94 -0.92 -8.16
N ARG A 10 12.03 -1.10 -7.19
CA ARG A 10 10.62 -1.42 -7.45
C ARG A 10 9.82 -0.25 -7.98
N LEU A 11 10.17 0.99 -7.65
CA LEU A 11 9.40 2.17 -8.06
C LEU A 11 9.31 2.29 -9.59
N ASP A 12 10.37 1.94 -10.33
CA ASP A 12 10.36 1.93 -11.79
C ASP A 12 9.34 0.91 -12.35
N VAL A 13 9.26 -0.27 -11.72
CA VAL A 13 8.28 -1.31 -12.09
C VAL A 13 6.86 -0.83 -11.77
N ILE A 14 6.65 -0.17 -10.63
CA ILE A 14 5.36 0.41 -10.26
C ILE A 14 4.93 1.48 -11.28
N ALA A 15 5.83 2.37 -11.66
CA ALA A 15 5.58 3.38 -12.69
C ALA A 15 5.19 2.73 -14.02
N SER A 16 5.86 1.64 -14.42
CA SER A 16 5.52 0.91 -15.64
C SER A 16 4.11 0.30 -15.61
N ARG A 17 3.66 -0.24 -14.46
CA ARG A 17 2.29 -0.77 -14.27
C ARG A 17 1.24 0.33 -14.42
N PHE A 18 1.47 1.51 -13.85
CA PHE A 18 0.53 2.64 -14.03
C PHE A 18 0.57 3.22 -15.45
N ASN A 19 1.72 3.16 -16.13
CA ASN A 19 1.83 3.57 -17.53
C ASN A 19 1.08 2.60 -18.46
N GLU A 20 1.07 1.30 -18.16
CA GLU A 20 0.26 0.32 -18.89
C GLU A 20 -1.23 0.66 -18.86
N ILE A 21 -1.74 1.12 -17.71
CA ILE A 21 -3.11 1.62 -17.60
C ILE A 21 -3.33 2.87 -18.44
N GLU A 22 -2.37 3.80 -18.48
CA GLU A 22 -2.46 5.01 -19.31
C GLU A 22 -2.57 4.66 -20.80
N ILE A 23 -1.74 3.75 -21.29
CA ILE A 23 -1.77 3.26 -22.67
C ILE A 23 -3.14 2.65 -23.00
N LEU A 24 -3.68 1.82 -22.10
CA LEU A 24 -4.98 1.20 -22.29
C LEU A 24 -6.12 2.23 -22.29
N LEU A 25 -6.03 3.27 -21.47
CA LEU A 25 -7.01 4.35 -21.43
C LEU A 25 -6.95 5.23 -22.69
N GLN A 26 -5.75 5.50 -23.22
CA GLN A 26 -5.60 6.20 -24.50
C GLN A 26 -6.26 5.40 -25.64
N LEU A 27 -6.00 4.09 -25.72
CA LEU A 27 -6.66 3.22 -26.69
C LEU A 27 -8.18 3.18 -26.50
N THR A 28 -8.66 3.27 -25.25
CA THR A 28 -10.08 3.35 -24.93
C THR A 28 -10.71 4.62 -25.49
N GLU A 29 -10.05 5.77 -25.32
CA GLU A 29 -10.49 7.07 -25.83
C GLU A 29 -10.62 7.05 -27.37
N GLU A 30 -9.64 6.45 -28.07
CA GLU A 30 -9.68 6.30 -29.53
C GLU A 30 -10.86 5.45 -30.03
N ASN A 31 -11.42 4.58 -29.16
CA ASN A 31 -12.51 3.67 -29.49
C ASN A 31 -13.88 4.15 -29.00
N VAL A 32 -14.04 5.40 -28.55
CA VAL A 32 -15.32 5.96 -28.07
C VAL A 32 -16.46 5.80 -29.09
N SER A 33 -16.15 5.88 -30.38
CA SER A 33 -17.11 5.69 -31.48
C SER A 33 -17.58 4.24 -31.67
N HIS A 34 -16.97 3.27 -30.98
CA HIS A 34 -17.27 1.84 -31.07
C HIS A 34 -17.73 1.31 -29.71
N PRO A 35 -19.03 1.39 -29.35
CA PRO A 35 -19.51 1.17 -27.99
C PRO A 35 -19.09 -0.16 -27.36
N ALA A 36 -19.13 -1.25 -28.14
CA ALA A 36 -18.74 -2.57 -27.65
C ALA A 36 -17.24 -2.67 -27.31
N ARG A 37 -16.37 -2.09 -28.15
CA ARG A 37 -14.92 -2.05 -27.92
C ARG A 37 -14.58 -1.13 -26.77
N TYR A 38 -15.13 0.08 -26.78
CA TYR A 38 -15.01 1.04 -25.70
C TYR A 38 -15.34 0.41 -24.34
N ALA A 39 -16.46 -0.31 -24.28
CA ALA A 39 -16.91 -0.95 -23.05
C ALA A 39 -16.00 -2.09 -22.58
N ALA A 40 -15.56 -2.94 -23.50
CA ALA A 40 -14.60 -4.00 -23.18
C ALA A 40 -13.28 -3.42 -22.66
N LEU A 41 -12.78 -2.34 -23.26
CA LEU A 41 -11.54 -1.69 -22.86
C LEU A 41 -11.65 -1.00 -21.49
N CYS A 42 -12.75 -0.27 -21.21
CA CYS A 42 -13.01 0.31 -19.88
C CYS A 42 -12.99 -0.76 -18.78
N ARG A 43 -13.71 -1.87 -18.98
CA ARG A 43 -13.74 -2.97 -18.01
C ARG A 43 -12.37 -3.60 -17.82
N SER A 44 -11.62 -3.78 -18.91
CA SER A 44 -10.27 -4.33 -18.87
C SER A 44 -9.31 -3.42 -18.09
N ALA A 45 -9.37 -2.10 -18.33
CA ALA A 45 -8.55 -1.13 -17.61
C ALA A 45 -8.86 -1.10 -16.11
N HIS A 46 -10.14 -1.16 -15.73
CA HIS A 46 -10.55 -1.22 -14.33
C HIS A 46 -10.02 -2.50 -13.66
N VAL A 47 -10.22 -3.66 -14.27
CA VAL A 47 -9.77 -4.95 -13.72
C VAL A 47 -8.25 -4.97 -13.59
N LEU A 48 -7.52 -4.55 -14.63
CA LEU A 48 -6.06 -4.51 -14.63
C LEU A 48 -5.51 -3.56 -13.57
N LEU A 49 -6.13 -2.40 -13.36
CA LEU A 49 -5.74 -1.46 -12.32
C LEU A 49 -5.89 -2.08 -10.92
N VAL A 50 -6.97 -2.83 -10.65
CA VAL A 50 -7.12 -3.56 -9.37
C VAL A 50 -6.04 -4.63 -9.22
N SER A 51 -5.75 -5.40 -10.27
CA SER A 51 -4.69 -6.42 -10.25
C SER A 51 -3.31 -5.82 -9.99
N HIS A 52 -3.01 -4.66 -10.59
CA HIS A 52 -1.76 -3.93 -10.34
C HIS A 52 -1.64 -3.48 -8.90
N VAL A 53 -2.70 -2.92 -8.30
CA VAL A 53 -2.71 -2.59 -6.86
C VAL A 53 -2.37 -3.80 -6.02
N GLU A 54 -2.96 -4.96 -6.33
CA GLU A 54 -2.70 -6.18 -5.60
C GLU A 54 -1.24 -6.62 -5.66
N GLY A 55 -0.64 -6.56 -6.85
CA GLY A 55 0.79 -6.85 -7.02
C GLY A 55 1.67 -5.83 -6.30
N ILE A 56 1.33 -4.55 -6.35
CA ILE A 56 2.15 -3.46 -5.80
C ILE A 56 2.35 -3.62 -4.30
N TYR A 57 1.29 -3.81 -3.51
CA TYR A 57 1.46 -3.90 -2.06
C TYR A 57 2.25 -5.16 -1.66
N LYS A 58 2.07 -6.29 -2.37
CA LYS A 58 2.80 -7.54 -2.12
C LYS A 58 4.28 -7.38 -2.42
N ASP A 59 4.60 -6.79 -3.57
CA ASP A 59 5.98 -6.56 -4.01
C ASP A 59 6.70 -5.61 -3.06
N ILE A 60 6.06 -4.51 -2.65
CA ILE A 60 6.67 -3.55 -1.73
C ILE A 60 6.92 -4.15 -0.35
N VAL A 61 5.97 -4.92 0.18
CA VAL A 61 6.19 -5.62 1.46
C VAL A 61 7.39 -6.56 1.36
N LYS A 62 7.51 -7.30 0.25
CA LYS A 62 8.67 -8.14 0.01
C LYS A 62 9.97 -7.33 -0.04
N ASP A 63 10.01 -6.29 -0.85
CA ASP A 63 11.23 -5.48 -1.02
C ASP A 63 11.67 -4.82 0.29
N VAL A 64 10.71 -4.35 1.11
CA VAL A 64 11.00 -3.83 2.45
C VAL A 64 11.64 -4.87 3.36
N ILE A 65 11.14 -6.12 3.34
CA ILE A 65 11.71 -7.23 4.10
C ILE A 65 13.10 -7.61 3.57
N ASP A 66 13.29 -7.61 2.25
CA ASP A 66 14.59 -7.86 1.61
C ASP A 66 15.61 -6.76 1.97
N ASP A 67 15.19 -5.48 1.98
CA ASP A 67 16.01 -4.35 2.42
C ASP A 67 16.39 -4.45 3.90
N LEU A 68 15.46 -4.82 4.77
CA LEU A 68 15.74 -5.09 6.18
C LEU A 68 16.77 -6.22 6.34
N ASN A 69 16.58 -7.33 5.65
CA ASN A 69 17.47 -8.50 5.70
C ASN A 69 18.87 -8.20 5.12
N PHE A 70 18.97 -7.35 4.10
CA PHE A 70 20.22 -7.00 3.45
C PHE A 70 21.04 -5.96 4.22
N ASN A 71 20.37 -4.96 4.78
CA ASN A 71 21.03 -3.79 5.36
C ASN A 71 21.16 -3.84 6.90
N THR A 72 20.53 -4.79 7.58
CA THR A 72 20.60 -4.88 9.05
C THR A 72 21.26 -6.17 9.52
N ASP A 73 22.38 -6.05 10.23
CA ASP A 73 22.97 -7.13 11.03
C ASP A 73 22.21 -7.29 12.37
N PHE A 74 20.90 -7.56 12.24
CA PHE A 74 20.03 -8.15 13.25
C PHE A 74 19.66 -7.40 14.57
N PHE A 75 18.68 -7.98 15.28
CA PHE A 75 17.61 -7.42 16.14
C PHE A 75 17.79 -6.20 17.06
N CYS A 76 19.00 -5.73 17.38
CA CYS A 76 19.14 -4.48 18.14
C CYS A 76 18.52 -3.27 17.41
N ASN A 77 18.26 -3.44 16.10
CA ASN A 77 17.85 -2.38 15.19
C ASN A 77 16.43 -2.55 14.61
N VAL A 78 15.77 -3.71 14.70
CA VAL A 78 14.42 -3.91 14.14
C VAL A 78 13.35 -3.59 15.20
N LYS A 79 12.27 -2.92 14.79
CA LYS A 79 11.17 -2.56 15.71
C LYS A 79 10.46 -3.80 16.26
N LYS A 80 9.99 -3.69 17.51
CA LYS A 80 9.30 -4.78 18.24
C LYS A 80 8.10 -5.35 17.45
N ASP A 81 7.33 -4.52 16.76
CA ASP A 81 6.14 -4.95 16.02
C ASP A 81 6.48 -5.84 14.82
N ILE A 82 7.53 -5.49 14.07
CA ILE A 82 8.05 -6.30 12.95
C ILE A 82 8.49 -7.67 13.48
N PHE A 83 9.18 -7.69 14.63
CA PHE A 83 9.55 -8.96 15.24
C PHE A 83 8.35 -9.79 15.68
N LYS A 84 7.37 -9.18 16.34
CA LYS A 84 6.15 -9.89 16.75
C LYS A 84 5.47 -10.55 15.55
N THR A 85 5.41 -9.86 14.41
CA THR A 85 4.91 -10.44 13.16
C THR A 85 5.77 -11.61 12.70
N HIS A 86 7.09 -11.43 12.60
CA HIS A 86 8.00 -12.50 12.21
C HIS A 86 7.86 -13.76 13.09
N SER A 87 7.68 -13.57 14.39
CA SER A 87 7.55 -14.66 15.36
C SER A 87 6.32 -15.57 15.12
N LEU A 88 5.29 -15.07 14.41
CA LEU A 88 4.13 -15.87 14.02
C LEU A 88 4.51 -17.06 13.13
N HIS A 89 5.63 -16.99 12.42
CA HIS A 89 6.12 -18.14 11.65
C HIS A 89 6.40 -19.36 12.53
N PHE A 90 6.91 -19.15 13.75
CA PHE A 90 7.27 -20.21 14.69
C PHE A 90 6.12 -20.62 15.60
N ILE A 91 5.05 -19.82 15.64
CA ILE A 91 3.91 -20.02 16.52
C ILE A 91 2.77 -20.58 15.68
N HIS A 92 2.59 -21.91 15.70
CA HIS A 92 1.44 -22.56 15.07
C HIS A 92 0.12 -22.41 15.86
N THR A 93 0.04 -21.50 16.85
CA THR A 93 -1.16 -21.33 17.67
C THR A 93 -2.08 -20.24 17.13
N VAL A 94 -3.38 -20.50 17.20
CA VAL A 94 -4.48 -19.61 16.80
C VAL A 94 -4.33 -18.23 17.47
N GLU A 95 -4.44 -17.16 16.67
CA GLU A 95 -4.12 -15.75 17.01
C GLU A 95 -4.81 -15.16 18.26
N ASN A 96 -5.78 -15.85 18.87
CA ASN A 96 -6.64 -15.34 19.95
C ASN A 96 -6.37 -15.90 21.35
N ASP A 97 -5.31 -16.69 21.54
CA ASP A 97 -4.99 -17.20 22.88
C ASP A 97 -4.07 -16.23 23.63
N LYS A 98 -4.38 -15.90 24.89
CA LYS A 98 -3.51 -15.08 25.78
C LYS A 98 -2.13 -15.72 25.95
N SER A 99 -2.01 -17.02 25.67
CA SER A 99 -0.76 -17.75 25.61
C SER A 99 0.15 -17.27 24.45
N ALA A 100 -0.41 -16.89 23.29
CA ALA A 100 0.33 -16.51 22.09
C ALA A 100 1.17 -15.24 22.32
N GLU A 101 0.60 -14.19 22.93
CA GLU A 101 1.35 -12.95 23.19
C GLU A 101 2.51 -13.17 24.17
N LYS A 102 2.31 -14.01 25.20
CA LYS A 102 3.40 -14.44 26.10
C LYS A 102 4.48 -15.25 25.36
N ILE A 103 4.10 -16.06 24.38
CA ILE A 103 5.06 -16.80 23.55
C ILE A 103 5.85 -15.82 22.67
N LYS A 104 5.20 -14.83 22.03
CA LYS A 104 5.89 -13.80 21.25
C LYS A 104 6.91 -13.02 22.09
N GLU A 105 6.56 -12.65 23.33
CA GLU A 105 7.49 -11.99 24.24
C GLU A 105 8.66 -12.88 24.67
N LYS A 106 8.41 -14.17 24.90
CA LYS A 106 9.47 -15.14 25.19
C LYS A 106 10.40 -15.34 24.00
N LEU A 107 9.85 -15.43 22.78
CA LEU A 107 10.62 -15.51 21.55
C LEU A 107 11.44 -14.24 21.36
N TRP A 108 10.89 -13.05 21.66
CA TRP A 108 11.65 -11.80 21.59
C TRP A 108 12.85 -11.85 22.52
N ASN A 109 12.63 -12.20 23.78
CA ASN A 109 13.73 -12.27 24.75
C ASN A 109 14.78 -13.33 24.41
N ALA A 110 14.38 -14.42 23.77
CA ALA A 110 15.28 -15.50 23.37
C ALA A 110 16.07 -15.21 22.09
N PHE A 111 15.44 -14.56 21.10
CA PHE A 111 16.00 -14.40 19.76
C PHE A 111 16.51 -13.00 19.46
N LYS A 112 16.23 -11.98 20.29
CA LYS A 112 16.69 -10.58 20.08
C LYS A 112 18.21 -10.42 19.91
N ASP A 113 19.01 -11.42 20.28
CA ASP A 113 20.47 -11.40 20.16
C ASP A 113 21.00 -12.43 19.13
N CYS A 114 20.11 -13.18 18.46
CA CYS A 114 20.48 -14.23 17.49
C CYS A 114 20.33 -13.74 16.06
N LYS A 115 21.35 -13.83 15.21
CA LYS A 115 21.24 -13.52 13.77
C LYS A 115 20.25 -14.47 13.07
N THR A 116 19.11 -13.96 12.59
CA THR A 116 18.16 -14.73 11.75
C THR A 116 17.78 -13.99 10.45
N GLN A 117 17.04 -14.66 9.57
CA GLN A 117 16.31 -14.14 8.40
C GLN A 117 14.94 -13.59 8.79
N LEU A 118 14.51 -12.36 8.47
CA LEU A 118 13.07 -12.08 8.46
C LEU A 118 12.41 -12.92 7.37
N ILE A 119 11.35 -13.62 7.75
CA ILE A 119 10.52 -14.45 6.88
C ILE A 119 9.33 -13.62 6.38
N LEU A 120 9.04 -13.67 5.08
CA LEU A 120 8.06 -12.80 4.41
C LEU A 120 6.61 -13.18 4.71
N GLU A 121 6.31 -14.47 4.75
CA GLU A 121 4.95 -15.02 4.79
C GLU A 121 4.09 -14.44 5.92
N PRO A 122 4.59 -14.26 7.16
CA PRO A 122 3.82 -13.60 8.22
C PRO A 122 3.38 -12.18 7.90
N PHE A 123 4.14 -11.44 7.07
CA PHE A 123 3.84 -10.06 6.69
C PHE A 123 2.77 -9.98 5.61
N LEU A 124 2.63 -11.02 4.78
CA LEU A 124 1.58 -11.11 3.77
C LEU A 124 0.31 -11.79 4.33
N ARG A 125 -0.82 -11.63 3.65
CA ARG A 125 -1.98 -12.51 3.86
C ARG A 125 -1.85 -13.73 2.95
N THR A 126 -2.36 -14.86 3.41
CA THR A 126 -2.40 -16.12 2.65
C THR A 126 -3.62 -16.25 1.75
N ASP A 127 -4.64 -15.40 1.91
CA ASP A 127 -5.84 -15.43 1.08
C ASP A 127 -5.77 -14.43 -0.09
N ASN A 128 -6.12 -14.90 -1.29
CA ASN A 128 -6.21 -14.12 -2.54
C ASN A 128 -7.43 -13.17 -2.56
N LYS A 129 -7.66 -12.45 -1.46
CA LYS A 129 -8.75 -11.47 -1.37
C LYS A 129 -8.35 -10.16 -2.05
N ASN A 130 -9.37 -9.45 -2.56
CA ASN A 130 -9.24 -8.12 -3.16
C ASN A 130 -8.54 -7.14 -2.21
N PRO A 131 -7.75 -6.16 -2.70
CA PRO A 131 -7.02 -5.17 -1.89
C PRO A 131 -7.95 -4.17 -1.17
N THR A 132 -8.81 -4.64 -0.27
CA THR A 132 -9.72 -3.79 0.51
C THR A 132 -8.92 -2.87 1.44
N PRO A 133 -9.51 -1.75 1.89
CA PRO A 133 -8.88 -0.90 2.91
C PRO A 133 -8.40 -1.71 4.12
N GLN A 134 -9.23 -2.65 4.58
CA GLN A 134 -8.90 -3.54 5.68
C GLN A 134 -7.60 -4.33 5.44
N ILE A 135 -7.35 -4.82 4.22
CA ILE A 135 -6.13 -5.59 3.94
C ILE A 135 -4.89 -4.69 4.04
N LEU A 136 -4.94 -3.48 3.48
CA LEU A 136 -3.80 -2.56 3.56
C LEU A 136 -3.52 -2.13 5.01
N GLU A 137 -4.56 -1.93 5.81
CA GLU A 137 -4.43 -1.59 7.23
C GLU A 137 -3.92 -2.76 8.06
N GLU A 138 -4.39 -3.98 7.81
CA GLU A 138 -3.87 -5.20 8.44
C GLU A 138 -2.39 -5.43 8.11
N ILE A 139 -1.96 -5.16 6.88
CA ILE A 139 -0.54 -5.24 6.51
C ILE A 139 0.27 -4.19 7.28
N LEU A 140 -0.15 -2.93 7.29
CA LEU A 140 0.56 -1.87 8.01
C LEU A 140 0.60 -2.11 9.53
N LYS A 141 -0.45 -2.73 10.09
CA LYS A 141 -0.49 -3.12 11.50
C LYS A 141 0.63 -4.09 11.87
N LYS A 142 1.03 -4.97 10.96
CA LYS A 142 2.16 -5.89 11.15
C LYS A 142 3.52 -5.18 11.26
N PHE A 143 3.59 -3.93 10.83
CA PHE A 143 4.75 -3.04 10.97
C PHE A 143 4.57 -2.00 12.09
N GLY A 144 3.45 -2.03 12.82
CA GLY A 144 3.18 -1.15 13.97
C GLY A 144 2.27 0.05 13.68
N GLU A 145 1.54 0.08 12.57
CA GLU A 145 0.59 1.16 12.24
C GLU A 145 -0.86 0.66 12.21
N GLU A 146 -1.67 1.09 13.18
CA GLU A 146 -3.05 0.59 13.35
C GLU A 146 -4.12 1.43 12.66
N HIS A 147 -3.82 2.67 12.26
CA HIS A 147 -4.83 3.67 11.90
C HIS A 147 -4.48 4.41 10.60
N PHE A 148 -4.00 3.66 9.59
CA PHE A 148 -3.55 4.23 8.33
C PHE A 148 -4.66 5.02 7.63
N PHE A 149 -5.84 4.45 7.43
CA PHE A 149 -6.90 5.17 6.71
C PHE A 149 -7.44 6.35 7.51
N ARG A 150 -7.50 6.22 8.83
CA ARG A 150 -7.88 7.33 9.71
C ARG A 150 -6.90 8.50 9.60
N SER A 151 -5.60 8.22 9.43
CA SER A 151 -4.57 9.26 9.26
C SER A 151 -4.69 10.06 7.95
N LEU A 152 -5.41 9.51 6.96
CA LEU A 152 -5.66 10.16 5.67
C LEU A 152 -6.83 11.15 5.74
N ILE A 153 -7.69 11.07 6.77
CA ILE A 153 -8.87 11.92 6.90
C ILE A 153 -8.42 13.36 7.16
N GLU A 154 -8.94 14.29 6.36
CA GLU A 154 -8.56 15.72 6.34
C GLU A 154 -7.05 15.93 6.08
N SER A 155 -6.37 14.91 5.53
CA SER A 155 -4.98 15.04 5.10
C SER A 155 -4.88 15.85 3.82
N ARG A 156 -3.69 16.37 3.55
CA ARG A 156 -3.36 17.01 2.25
C ARG A 156 -3.64 16.12 1.03
N LEU A 157 -3.73 14.80 1.20
CA LEU A 157 -3.95 13.87 0.10
C LEU A 157 -5.41 13.84 -0.34
N GLU A 158 -6.35 14.29 0.48
CA GLU A 158 -7.77 14.35 0.12
C GLU A 158 -8.09 15.40 -0.96
N VAL A 159 -7.12 16.25 -1.32
CA VAL A 159 -7.21 17.20 -2.45
C VAL A 159 -7.64 16.53 -3.76
N VAL A 160 -7.39 15.21 -3.91
CA VAL A 160 -7.78 14.44 -5.09
C VAL A 160 -9.28 14.15 -5.19
N PHE A 161 -10.03 14.44 -4.14
CA PHE A 161 -11.49 14.35 -4.11
C PHE A 161 -12.18 15.71 -4.36
N GLU A 162 -11.42 16.80 -4.49
CA GLU A 162 -11.96 18.16 -4.72
C GLU A 162 -12.35 18.43 -6.19
N ASN A 163 -12.41 17.40 -7.04
CA ASN A 163 -12.69 17.50 -8.49
C ASN A 163 -11.76 18.46 -9.25
N ASN A 164 -10.52 18.63 -8.76
CA ASN A 164 -9.51 19.45 -9.42
C ASN A 164 -8.39 18.59 -10.00
N LYS A 165 -8.48 18.28 -11.30
CA LYS A 165 -7.50 17.42 -12.01
C LYS A 165 -6.07 17.98 -11.92
N LYS A 166 -5.90 19.30 -12.04
CA LYS A 166 -4.57 19.93 -12.00
C LYS A 166 -3.94 19.81 -10.61
N LEU A 167 -4.71 20.02 -9.54
CA LEU A 167 -4.24 19.83 -8.18
C LEU A 167 -3.92 18.37 -7.88
N SER A 168 -4.77 17.45 -8.34
CA SER A 168 -4.57 16.01 -8.18
C SER A 168 -3.26 15.53 -8.81
N LEU A 169 -3.00 15.93 -10.07
CA LEU A 169 -1.75 15.61 -10.76
C LEU A 169 -0.54 16.26 -10.10
N LYS A 170 -0.67 17.51 -9.63
CA LYS A 170 0.41 18.18 -8.89
C LYS A 170 0.74 17.45 -7.58
N GLU A 171 -0.26 16.94 -6.88
CA GLU A 171 -0.03 16.17 -5.64
C GLU A 171 0.59 14.80 -5.93
N LEU A 172 0.15 14.13 -7.00
CA LEU A 172 0.76 12.89 -7.49
C LEU A 172 2.26 13.07 -7.77
N GLU A 173 2.65 14.11 -8.51
CA GLU A 173 4.06 14.36 -8.81
C GLU A 173 4.89 14.68 -7.55
N LYS A 174 4.31 15.41 -6.59
CA LYS A 174 4.99 15.71 -5.32
C LYS A 174 5.24 14.45 -4.50
N ILE A 175 4.21 13.61 -4.31
CA ILE A 175 4.36 12.40 -3.50
C ILE A 175 5.30 11.41 -4.17
N LYS A 176 5.20 11.23 -5.51
CA LYS A 176 6.16 10.43 -6.30
C LYS A 176 7.61 10.84 -6.07
N ARG A 177 7.90 12.13 -6.23
CA ARG A 177 9.25 12.66 -6.06
C ARG A 177 9.73 12.51 -4.62
N HIS A 178 8.87 12.76 -3.65
CA HIS A 178 9.19 12.58 -2.23
C HIS A 178 9.55 11.10 -1.95
N THR A 179 8.71 10.16 -2.37
CA THR A 179 8.96 8.72 -2.21
C THR A 179 10.25 8.32 -2.92
N THR A 180 10.41 8.67 -4.20
CA THR A 180 11.58 8.30 -5.01
C THR A 180 12.89 8.73 -4.37
N ASN A 181 12.97 9.97 -3.88
CA ASN A 181 14.16 10.47 -3.22
C ASN A 181 14.39 9.79 -1.87
N GLY A 182 13.32 9.53 -1.11
CA GLY A 182 13.43 9.01 0.25
C GLY A 182 13.69 7.51 0.34
N VAL A 183 13.55 6.75 -0.76
CA VAL A 183 13.85 5.32 -0.78
C VAL A 183 15.23 4.98 -1.33
N GLN A 184 15.99 5.92 -1.89
CA GLN A 184 17.24 5.61 -2.61
C GLN A 184 18.24 4.85 -1.74
N ASN A 185 18.35 5.22 -0.47
CA ASN A 185 19.27 4.61 0.48
C ASN A 185 18.51 4.03 1.67
N PHE A 186 19.10 3.00 2.28
CA PHE A 186 18.66 2.47 3.56
C PHE A 186 19.61 2.97 4.67
N PRO A 187 19.10 3.39 5.84
CA PRO A 187 17.68 3.56 6.17
C PRO A 187 16.99 4.66 5.35
N TYR A 188 15.69 4.48 5.13
CA TYR A 188 14.88 5.40 4.33
C TYR A 188 14.77 6.76 4.99
N THR A 189 14.68 7.83 4.21
CA THR A 189 14.47 9.19 4.75
C THR A 189 12.99 9.61 4.74
N LEU A 190 12.09 8.64 4.59
CA LEU A 190 10.65 8.89 4.51
C LEU A 190 10.03 9.04 5.90
N ASP A 191 9.11 9.99 5.99
CA ASP A 191 8.33 10.24 7.19
C ASP A 191 6.84 10.30 6.83
N LYS A 192 6.04 9.53 7.57
CA LYS A 192 4.58 9.53 7.44
C LYS A 192 3.96 10.90 7.79
N SER A 193 4.67 11.74 8.55
CA SER A 193 4.33 13.15 8.80
C SER A 193 4.16 13.97 7.53
N TYR A 194 4.68 13.51 6.38
CA TYR A 194 4.45 14.13 5.06
C TYR A 194 2.97 14.37 4.78
N PHE A 195 2.10 13.44 5.21
CA PHE A 195 0.66 13.53 4.98
C PHE A 195 -0.21 13.26 6.22
N TYR A 196 0.34 12.69 7.30
CA TYR A 196 -0.45 12.38 8.50
C TYR A 196 -1.11 13.63 9.08
N ASN A 197 -2.41 13.55 9.31
CA ASN A 197 -3.09 14.51 10.18
C ASN A 197 -2.92 14.07 11.65
N PHE A 198 -1.98 14.72 12.35
CA PHE A 198 -1.74 14.45 13.78
C PHE A 198 -2.89 14.89 14.68
N ASN A 199 -3.71 15.84 14.21
CA ASN A 199 -4.96 16.22 14.86
C ASN A 199 -6.05 15.27 14.36
N LEU A 200 -5.93 13.98 14.71
CA LEU A 200 -6.93 12.97 14.38
C LEU A 200 -8.29 13.52 14.82
N PRO A 201 -9.23 13.78 13.89
CA PRO A 201 -10.49 14.33 14.30
C PRO A 201 -11.16 13.29 15.22
N ASN A 202 -11.90 13.78 16.22
CA ASN A 202 -12.62 12.93 17.16
C ASN A 202 -13.86 12.34 16.45
N LEU A 203 -13.58 11.54 15.43
CA LEU A 203 -14.54 10.84 14.62
C LEU A 203 -14.96 9.61 15.42
N GLY A 204 -16.27 9.38 15.52
CA GLY A 204 -16.78 8.11 16.04
C GLY A 204 -16.15 6.94 15.29
N LYS A 205 -16.05 5.78 15.94
CA LYS A 205 -15.37 4.58 15.41
C LYS A 205 -15.85 4.14 14.02
N ASP A 206 -17.02 4.61 13.57
CA ASP A 206 -17.69 4.16 12.34
C ASP A 206 -17.53 5.11 11.14
N LYS A 207 -16.92 6.29 11.29
CA LYS A 207 -16.79 7.22 10.16
C LYS A 207 -15.62 6.82 9.25
N LYS A 208 -15.95 6.38 8.04
CA LYS A 208 -15.00 6.05 6.97
C LYS A 208 -14.44 7.32 6.32
N GLY A 209 -13.16 7.29 5.99
CA GLY A 209 -12.51 8.36 5.20
C GLY A 209 -12.83 8.27 3.71
N LEU A 210 -12.56 9.36 2.97
CA LEU A 210 -12.84 9.43 1.52
C LEU A 210 -12.08 8.34 0.73
N PHE A 211 -10.83 8.06 1.11
CA PHE A 211 -10.04 7.00 0.50
C PHE A 211 -10.62 5.59 0.75
N GLU A 212 -11.17 5.34 1.93
CA GLU A 212 -11.80 4.04 2.23
C GLU A 212 -13.07 3.84 1.42
N GLU A 213 -13.94 4.86 1.37
CA GLU A 213 -15.17 4.81 0.59
C GLU A 213 -14.86 4.63 -0.90
N PHE A 214 -13.90 5.39 -1.42
CA PHE A 214 -13.43 5.28 -2.79
C PHE A 214 -12.91 3.88 -3.11
N LEU A 215 -12.01 3.32 -2.30
CA LEU A 215 -11.42 2.01 -2.57
C LEU A 215 -12.46 0.89 -2.47
N ASN A 216 -13.36 0.95 -1.49
CA ASN A 216 -14.47 0.00 -1.38
C ASN A 216 -15.39 0.04 -2.60
N GLN A 217 -15.78 1.24 -3.06
CA GLN A 217 -16.60 1.38 -4.27
C GLN A 217 -15.85 0.87 -5.51
N PHE A 218 -14.57 1.23 -5.65
CA PHE A 218 -13.73 0.81 -6.77
C PHE A 218 -13.61 -0.72 -6.88
N LEU A 219 -13.50 -1.41 -5.75
CA LEU A 219 -13.45 -2.87 -5.71
C LEU A 219 -14.82 -3.51 -5.97
N ASN A 220 -15.88 -2.91 -5.46
CA ASN A 220 -17.25 -3.35 -5.73
C ASN A 220 -17.57 -3.27 -7.23
N ASP A 221 -17.15 -2.20 -7.91
CA ASP A 221 -17.31 -2.05 -9.36
C ASP A 221 -16.57 -3.16 -10.12
N ARG A 222 -15.34 -3.49 -9.71
CA ARG A 222 -14.59 -4.63 -10.27
C ARG A 222 -15.30 -5.95 -10.04
N HIS A 223 -15.86 -6.17 -8.86
CA HIS A 223 -16.62 -7.39 -8.56
C HIS A 223 -17.83 -7.52 -9.49
N LYS A 224 -18.60 -6.45 -9.68
CA LYS A 224 -19.75 -6.42 -10.60
C LYS A 224 -19.34 -6.69 -12.05
N ILE A 225 -18.21 -6.14 -12.50
CA ILE A 225 -17.63 -6.40 -13.83
C ILE A 225 -17.31 -7.89 -14.00
N VAL A 226 -16.56 -8.48 -13.07
CA VAL A 226 -16.07 -9.86 -13.18
C VAL A 226 -17.20 -10.88 -13.12
N HIS A 227 -18.24 -10.62 -12.33
CA HIS A 227 -19.40 -11.52 -12.21
C HIS A 227 -20.51 -11.24 -13.24
N GLY A 228 -20.26 -10.35 -14.23
CA GLY A 228 -21.23 -10.05 -15.29
C GLY A 228 -22.51 -9.39 -14.80
N GLN A 229 -22.51 -8.82 -13.59
CA GLN A 229 -23.66 -8.13 -13.01
C GLN A 229 -23.87 -6.72 -13.60
N ALA A 230 -22.85 -6.22 -14.32
CA ALA A 230 -22.89 -4.93 -15.00
C ALA A 230 -23.05 -5.16 -16.52
N LEU A 231 -24.27 -4.94 -17.04
CA LEU A 231 -24.55 -4.90 -18.48
C LEU A 231 -23.97 -3.63 -19.12
N ASP A 232 -23.94 -2.53 -18.37
CA ASP A 232 -23.30 -1.26 -18.71
C ASP A 232 -21.97 -1.08 -17.94
N ASN A 233 -21.02 -0.30 -18.48
CA ASN A 233 -19.78 -0.04 -17.75
C ASN A 233 -20.05 0.80 -16.51
N PRO A 234 -19.53 0.41 -15.33
CA PRO A 234 -19.69 1.21 -14.13
C PRO A 234 -18.91 2.54 -14.20
N LYS A 235 -17.87 2.60 -15.06
CA LYS A 235 -17.02 3.78 -15.25
C LYS A 235 -16.62 3.98 -16.71
N ASN A 236 -16.52 5.24 -17.11
CA ASN A 236 -15.94 5.68 -18.38
C ASN A 236 -14.40 5.86 -18.27
N HIS A 237 -13.71 6.06 -19.40
CA HIS A 237 -12.24 6.18 -19.41
C HIS A 237 -11.72 7.35 -18.54
N THR A 238 -12.42 8.48 -18.50
CA THR A 238 -12.07 9.63 -17.65
C THR A 238 -12.18 9.30 -16.17
N GLU A 239 -13.25 8.63 -15.76
CA GLU A 239 -13.45 8.19 -14.37
C GLU A 239 -12.44 7.13 -13.94
N ILE A 240 -12.02 6.26 -14.86
CA ILE A 240 -10.94 5.28 -14.60
C ILE A 240 -9.60 6.00 -14.48
N LEU A 241 -9.32 7.00 -15.32
CA LEU A 241 -8.12 7.84 -15.22
C LEU A 241 -8.05 8.56 -13.87
N GLU A 242 -9.15 9.14 -13.41
CA GLU A 242 -9.22 9.75 -12.08
C GLU A 242 -9.02 8.73 -10.96
N SER A 243 -9.61 7.54 -11.11
CA SER A 243 -9.41 6.43 -10.17
C SER A 243 -7.95 6.00 -10.12
N LYS A 244 -7.25 5.96 -11.28
CA LYS A 244 -5.81 5.67 -11.36
C LYS A 244 -5.00 6.65 -10.52
N VAL A 245 -5.24 7.96 -10.68
CA VAL A 245 -4.51 8.99 -9.92
C VAL A 245 -4.73 8.84 -8.41
N LYS A 246 -5.97 8.63 -7.98
CA LYS A 246 -6.32 8.41 -6.56
C LYS A 246 -5.64 7.18 -5.98
N ILE A 247 -5.64 6.07 -6.72
CA ILE A 247 -5.00 4.81 -6.34
C ILE A 247 -3.49 4.98 -6.27
N GLU A 248 -2.89 5.63 -7.25
CA GLU A 248 -1.44 5.80 -7.32
C GLU A 248 -0.95 6.62 -6.11
N ILE A 249 -1.64 7.70 -5.76
CA ILE A 249 -1.36 8.47 -4.53
C ILE A 249 -1.50 7.60 -3.28
N LEU A 250 -2.57 6.80 -3.17
CA LEU A 250 -2.77 5.90 -2.03
C LEU A 250 -1.64 4.87 -1.92
N MET A 251 -1.17 4.33 -3.04
CA MET A 251 -0.04 3.37 -3.05
C MET A 251 1.27 4.04 -2.62
N TYR A 252 1.56 5.27 -3.08
CA TYR A 252 2.73 6.00 -2.61
C TYR A 252 2.63 6.35 -1.12
N ALA A 253 1.45 6.71 -0.61
CA ALA A 253 1.22 6.92 0.82
C ALA A 253 1.46 5.64 1.64
N PHE A 254 1.00 4.50 1.15
CA PHE A 254 1.25 3.19 1.75
C PHE A 254 2.74 2.84 1.77
N ILE A 255 3.46 3.06 0.66
CA ILE A 255 4.92 2.86 0.57
C ILE A 255 5.66 3.74 1.58
N ILE A 256 5.29 5.02 1.70
CA ILE A 256 5.87 5.95 2.68
C ILE A 256 5.72 5.42 4.10
N CYS A 257 4.51 4.98 4.48
CA CYS A 257 4.27 4.40 5.79
C CYS A 257 5.12 3.15 6.03
N LEU A 258 5.12 2.19 5.11
CA LEU A 258 5.92 0.97 5.26
C LEU A 258 7.41 1.27 5.42
N CYS A 259 7.97 2.16 4.59
CA CYS A 259 9.38 2.53 4.67
C CYS A 259 9.70 3.21 6.00
N HIS A 260 8.90 4.21 6.42
CA HIS A 260 9.07 4.88 7.70
C HIS A 260 9.00 3.92 8.90
N LEU A 261 8.04 3.00 8.88
CA LEU A 261 7.86 2.01 9.94
C LEU A 261 9.01 0.99 9.97
N SER A 262 9.64 0.72 8.84
CA SER A 262 10.72 -0.27 8.71
C SER A 262 12.11 0.30 9.01
N ASN A 263 12.25 1.60 9.20
CA ASN A 263 13.53 2.17 9.59
C ASN A 263 14.01 1.65 10.96
N PRO A 264 15.32 1.40 11.11
CA PRO A 264 15.89 0.93 12.36
C PRO A 264 15.66 1.84 13.57
N VAL A 265 15.56 1.24 14.76
CA VAL A 265 15.39 1.94 16.04
C VAL A 265 16.58 2.86 16.36
N ALA A 266 17.80 2.50 15.94
CA ALA A 266 19.02 3.26 16.21
C ALA A 266 19.08 4.68 15.59
N LEU A 267 18.11 5.05 14.74
CA LEU A 267 18.03 6.35 14.08
C LEU A 267 16.86 7.23 14.56
N LEU A 268 16.15 6.83 15.63
CA LEU A 268 15.05 7.60 16.21
C LEU A 268 15.46 8.47 17.41
N ASN A 269 16.78 8.65 17.64
CA ASN A 269 17.34 9.56 18.63
C ASN A 269 17.91 10.82 17.98
#